data_AF-A0A917AA60-F1
#
_entry.id   AF-A0A917AA60-F1
#
_cell.length_a   1.000
_cell.length_b   1.000
_cell.length_c   1.000
_cell.angle_alpha   90.00
_cell.angle_beta   90.00
_cell.angle_gamma   90.00
#
_symmetry.space_group_name_H-M   'P 1'
#
loop_
_entity.id
_entity.type
_entity.pdbx_description
1 polymer ?
#
loop_
_entity_poly.entity_id
_entity_poly.type
_entity_poly.pdbx_seq_one_letter_code
_entity_poly.pdbx_strand_id
1 'polypeptide(L)'
;MKENIEGNRPVFEGFDDYVFYCDLVHVTPEEFFEGNSAYKEILKDYSDTLIILNLRDQDDWIRSRLRHGHGEFAKRYMSALGLDNLDDLAAHWRQDWDEQLKGVREFMDDKPEQYFEFNIDTDNIEDLISALPDYQLDACHWGDSGNSRFRKLGPVSKRAKKVWANMRPRSTN
;
A
#
# COMPACT_ATOMS: atom_id res chain seq x y z
N MET A 1 -5.08 14.19 -1.18
CA MET A 1 -5.42 13.56 0.11
C MET A 1 -4.98 14.40 1.31
N LYS A 2 -3.67 14.50 1.64
CA LYS A 2 -3.19 15.25 2.82
C LYS A 2 -3.74 16.69 2.89
N GLU A 3 -3.59 17.46 1.82
CA GLU A 3 -4.11 18.84 1.74
C GLU A 3 -5.64 18.92 1.86
N ASN A 4 -6.37 17.90 1.41
CA ASN A 4 -7.82 17.85 1.55
C ASN A 4 -8.20 17.65 3.03
N ILE A 5 -7.54 16.71 3.71
CA ILE A 5 -7.74 16.44 5.13
C ILE A 5 -7.43 17.69 5.96
N GLU A 6 -6.28 18.33 5.72
CA GLU A 6 -5.87 19.57 6.41
C GLU A 6 -6.83 20.74 6.12
N GLY A 7 -7.37 20.79 4.90
CA GLY A 7 -8.38 21.77 4.49
C GLY A 7 -9.82 21.44 4.88
N ASN A 8 -10.06 20.34 5.60
CA ASN A 8 -11.39 19.82 5.94
C ASN A 8 -12.31 19.67 4.70
N ARG A 9 -11.73 19.14 3.62
CA ARG A 9 -12.38 18.76 2.37
C ARG A 9 -12.45 17.24 2.25
N PRO A 10 -13.39 16.67 1.46
CA PRO A 10 -13.45 15.24 1.23
C PRO A 10 -12.10 14.64 0.83
N VAL A 11 -11.69 13.52 1.44
CA VAL A 11 -10.34 12.95 1.27
C VAL A 11 -9.93 12.81 -0.21
N PHE A 12 -10.85 12.33 -1.06
CA PHE A 12 -10.65 12.12 -2.49
C PHE A 12 -11.17 13.24 -3.40
N GLU A 13 -11.48 14.43 -2.87
CA GLU A 13 -11.86 15.57 -3.73
C GLU A 13 -10.82 15.79 -4.84
N GLY A 14 -11.26 15.72 -6.10
CA GLY A 14 -10.44 15.81 -7.31
C GLY A 14 -9.94 14.47 -7.88
N PHE A 15 -10.28 13.35 -7.23
CA PHE A 15 -9.97 11.98 -7.67
C PHE A 15 -11.21 11.07 -7.59
N ASP A 16 -12.41 11.65 -7.51
CA ASP A 16 -13.69 11.00 -7.26
C ASP A 16 -14.20 10.12 -8.42
N ASP A 17 -13.53 10.16 -9.58
CA ASP A 17 -13.84 9.30 -10.72
C ASP A 17 -13.43 7.82 -10.52
N TYR A 18 -12.69 7.49 -9.45
CA TYR A 18 -12.25 6.12 -9.15
C TYR A 18 -13.11 5.47 -8.06
N VAL A 19 -13.36 4.17 -8.22
CA VAL A 19 -14.15 3.35 -7.28
C VAL A 19 -13.27 2.44 -6.42
N PHE A 20 -11.97 2.36 -6.71
CA PHE A 20 -11.01 1.53 -5.99
C PHE A 20 -9.71 2.30 -5.80
N TYR A 21 -9.24 2.32 -4.56
CA TYR A 21 -8.01 3.01 -4.16
C TYR A 21 -7.12 2.01 -3.42
N CYS A 22 -5.87 1.90 -3.84
CA CYS A 22 -4.86 1.06 -3.20
C CYS A 22 -3.49 1.72 -3.28
N ASP A 23 -2.54 1.22 -2.50
CA ASP A 23 -1.15 1.72 -2.48
C ASP A 23 -1.06 3.25 -2.33
N LEU A 24 -1.92 3.82 -1.48
CA LEU A 24 -1.97 5.26 -1.21
C LEU A 24 -0.75 5.66 -0.39
N VAL A 25 0.37 5.89 -1.07
CA VAL A 25 1.64 6.26 -0.46
C VAL A 25 2.31 7.37 -1.25
N HIS A 26 2.72 8.42 -0.54
CA HIS A 26 3.54 9.48 -1.08
C HIS A 26 4.84 9.54 -0.30
N VAL A 27 5.97 9.57 -1.01
CA VAL A 27 7.28 9.71 -0.37
C VAL A 27 8.26 10.45 -1.28
N THR A 28 8.82 11.51 -0.74
CA THR A 28 9.97 12.25 -1.25
C THR A 28 11.12 12.12 -0.23
N PRO A 29 12.33 12.63 -0.53
CA PRO A 29 13.38 12.70 0.49
C PRO A 29 13.03 13.64 1.67
N GLU A 30 12.10 14.57 1.51
CA GLU A 30 11.77 15.60 2.49
C GLU A 30 10.47 15.32 3.26
N GLU A 31 9.53 14.58 2.66
CA GLU A 31 8.25 14.26 3.28
C GLU A 31 7.77 12.86 2.92
N PHE A 32 6.94 12.31 3.79
CA PHE A 32 6.18 11.10 3.51
C PHE A 32 4.74 11.25 4.00
N PHE A 33 3.83 10.55 3.35
CA PHE A 33 2.43 10.46 3.74
C PHE A 33 1.88 9.07 3.38
N GLU A 34 1.49 8.30 4.40
CA GLU A 34 0.84 7.00 4.24
C GLU A 34 -0.68 7.21 4.17
N GLY A 35 -1.22 7.44 2.97
CA GLY A 35 -2.65 7.71 2.77
C GLY A 35 -3.57 6.56 3.22
N ASN A 36 -3.09 5.31 3.23
CA ASN A 36 -3.84 4.17 3.78
C ASN A 36 -4.13 4.30 5.29
N SER A 37 -3.36 5.11 6.02
CA SER A 37 -3.61 5.38 7.45
C SER A 37 -4.80 6.31 7.71
N ALA A 38 -5.28 7.03 6.69
CA ALA A 38 -6.42 7.95 6.78
C ALA A 38 -7.78 7.25 6.62
N TYR A 39 -7.88 5.96 6.99
CA TYR A 39 -9.10 5.15 6.80
C TYR A 39 -10.30 5.70 7.58
N LYS A 40 -10.07 6.39 8.71
CA LYS A 40 -11.13 7.01 9.52
C LYS A 40 -11.74 8.20 8.79
N GLU A 41 -10.89 9.04 8.20
CA GLU A 41 -11.29 10.19 7.39
C GLU A 41 -12.00 9.72 6.12
N ILE A 42 -11.50 8.66 5.47
CA ILE A 42 -12.14 8.07 4.30
C ILE A 42 -13.56 7.59 4.65
N LEU A 43 -13.72 6.78 5.72
CA LEU A 43 -15.04 6.27 6.12
C LEU A 43 -15.98 7.35 6.65
N LYS A 44 -15.45 8.46 7.16
CA LYS A 44 -16.25 9.64 7.55
C LYS A 44 -16.83 10.33 6.31
N ASP A 45 -16.01 10.54 5.28
CA ASP A 45 -16.42 11.28 4.08
C ASP A 45 -17.20 10.40 3.08
N TYR A 46 -16.94 9.09 3.09
CA TYR A 46 -17.51 8.09 2.18
C TYR A 46 -18.00 6.88 2.99
N SER A 47 -19.17 7.03 3.61
CA SER A 47 -19.71 6.10 4.61
C SER A 47 -20.06 4.71 4.08
N ASP A 48 -20.15 4.52 2.77
CA ASP A 48 -20.43 3.25 2.09
C ASP A 48 -19.15 2.54 1.61
N THR A 49 -17.97 3.07 1.95
CA THR A 49 -16.68 2.48 1.58
C THR A 49 -16.51 1.09 2.19
N LEU A 50 -15.98 0.15 1.41
CA LEU A 50 -15.48 -1.14 1.89
C LEU A 50 -13.96 -1.06 2.11
N ILE A 51 -13.50 -1.56 3.25
CA ILE A 51 -12.07 -1.69 3.57
C ILE A 51 -11.66 -3.14 3.40
N ILE A 52 -10.73 -3.37 2.46
CA ILE A 52 -10.05 -4.64 2.28
C ILE A 52 -8.67 -4.52 2.93
N LEU A 53 -8.46 -5.23 4.05
CA LEU A 53 -7.17 -5.29 4.71
C LEU A 53 -6.36 -6.48 4.18
N ASN A 54 -5.45 -6.19 3.25
CA ASN A 54 -4.57 -7.21 2.68
C ASN A 54 -3.43 -7.56 3.64
N LEU A 55 -3.38 -8.82 4.07
CA LEU A 55 -2.34 -9.39 4.92
C LEU A 55 -1.34 -10.20 4.08
N ARG A 56 -0.12 -10.31 4.60
CA ARG A 56 0.96 -11.16 4.09
C ARG A 56 1.99 -11.36 5.18
N ASP A 57 2.98 -12.21 4.94
CA ASP A 57 4.14 -12.30 5.82
C ASP A 57 4.86 -10.94 5.95
N GLN A 58 5.00 -10.45 7.19
CA GLN A 58 5.51 -9.11 7.52
C GLN A 58 6.96 -8.93 7.07
N ASP A 59 7.82 -9.91 7.31
CA ASP A 59 9.23 -9.84 6.92
C ASP A 59 9.38 -9.88 5.39
N ASP A 60 8.55 -10.64 4.68
CA ASP A 60 8.48 -10.60 3.23
C ASP A 60 8.02 -9.26 2.68
N TRP A 61 7.05 -8.64 3.33
CA TRP A 61 6.60 -7.28 2.99
C TRP A 61 7.72 -6.25 3.17
N ILE A 62 8.44 -6.28 4.30
CA ILE A 62 9.59 -5.42 4.56
C ILE A 62 10.69 -5.66 3.52
N ARG A 63 11.04 -6.92 3.24
CA ARG A 63 12.03 -7.26 2.20
C ARG A 63 11.59 -6.78 0.81
N SER A 64 10.30 -6.77 0.53
CA SER A 64 9.76 -6.22 -0.72
C SER A 64 9.97 -4.70 -0.79
N ARG A 65 9.58 -3.97 0.25
CA ARG A 65 9.74 -2.50 0.34
C ARG A 65 11.21 -2.06 0.28
N LEU A 66 12.10 -2.75 0.99
CA LEU A 66 13.54 -2.49 0.95
C LEU A 66 14.14 -2.63 -0.47
N ARG A 67 13.55 -3.49 -1.31
CA ARG A 67 13.99 -3.70 -2.71
C ARG A 67 13.21 -2.87 -3.73
N HIS A 68 12.10 -2.24 -3.32
CA HIS A 68 11.23 -1.48 -4.22
C HIS A 68 12.00 -0.33 -4.88
N GLY A 69 11.77 -0.13 -6.18
CA GLY A 69 12.48 0.90 -6.95
C GLY A 69 14.01 0.73 -6.93
N HIS A 70 14.54 -0.49 -6.80
CA HIS A 70 15.98 -0.75 -6.61
C HIS A 70 16.57 -0.15 -5.33
N GLY A 71 15.76 -0.04 -4.27
CA GLY A 71 16.14 0.52 -2.97
C GLY A 71 15.95 2.03 -2.88
N GLU A 72 15.59 2.72 -3.97
CA GLU A 72 15.33 4.17 -3.95
C GLU A 72 14.13 4.53 -3.07
N PHE A 73 13.16 3.63 -2.94
CA PHE A 73 12.01 3.84 -2.06
C PHE A 73 12.44 3.88 -0.59
N ALA A 74 13.22 2.87 -0.14
CA ALA A 74 13.76 2.84 1.21
C ALA A 74 14.64 4.06 1.51
N LYS A 75 15.46 4.50 0.55
CA LYS A 75 16.29 5.70 0.72
C LYS A 75 15.47 6.97 0.95
N ARG A 76 14.35 7.14 0.24
CA ARG A 76 13.47 8.30 0.44
C ARG A 76 12.81 8.27 1.81
N TYR A 77 12.31 7.10 2.22
CA TYR A 77 11.78 6.91 3.57
C TYR A 77 12.82 7.24 4.65
N MET A 78 14.04 6.71 4.52
CA MET A 78 15.12 7.02 5.45
C MET A 78 15.39 8.52 5.53
N SER A 79 15.47 9.19 4.37
CA SER A 79 15.68 10.64 4.31
C SER A 79 14.53 11.42 4.97
N ALA A 80 13.29 11.08 4.66
CA ALA A 80 12.10 11.76 5.20
C ALA A 80 11.94 11.53 6.71
N LEU A 81 12.37 10.38 7.22
CA LEU A 81 12.32 10.02 8.65
C LEU A 81 13.59 10.41 9.42
N GLY A 82 14.64 10.88 8.74
CA GLY A 82 15.94 11.15 9.37
C GLY A 82 16.65 9.91 9.92
N LEU A 83 16.47 8.76 9.27
CA LEU A 83 17.08 7.48 9.68
C LEU A 83 18.39 7.21 8.92
N ASP A 84 19.39 6.70 9.63
CA ASP A 84 20.74 6.51 9.09
C ASP A 84 20.98 5.10 8.51
N ASN A 85 20.15 4.11 8.87
CA ASN A 85 20.33 2.73 8.41
C ASN A 85 19.02 1.99 8.10
N LEU A 86 19.14 0.87 7.39
CA LEU A 86 18.00 0.06 6.93
C LEU A 86 17.36 -0.77 8.06
N ASP A 87 18.10 -1.05 9.13
CA ASP A 87 17.60 -1.85 10.25
C ASP A 87 16.59 -1.03 11.08
N ASP A 88 16.91 0.24 11.33
CA ASP A 88 16.01 1.19 11.98
C ASP A 88 14.76 1.43 11.12
N LEU A 89 14.92 1.56 9.79
CA LEU A 89 13.79 1.66 8.88
C LEU A 89 12.91 0.40 8.91
N ALA A 90 13.52 -0.78 8.94
CA ALA A 90 12.78 -2.04 9.04
C ALA A 90 12.06 -2.17 10.40
N ALA A 91 12.68 -1.73 11.49
CA ALA A 91 12.05 -1.69 12.81
C ALA A 91 10.86 -0.73 12.85
N HIS A 92 11.03 0.47 12.29
CA HIS A 92 9.95 1.45 12.14
C HIS A 92 8.76 0.87 11.35
N TRP A 93 9.02 0.25 10.20
CA TRP A 93 7.95 -0.37 9.42
C TRP A 93 7.27 -1.57 10.10
N ARG A 94 7.97 -2.31 10.98
CA ARG A 94 7.32 -3.35 11.81
C ARG A 94 6.34 -2.73 12.79
N GLN A 95 6.77 -1.66 13.46
CA GLN A 95 5.91 -0.93 14.39
C GLN A 95 4.69 -0.36 13.67
N ASP A 96 4.88 0.35 12.55
CA ASP A 96 3.78 0.90 11.75
C ASP A 96 2.80 -0.19 11.30
N TRP A 97 3.32 -1.35 10.89
CA TRP A 97 2.50 -2.49 10.51
C TRP A 97 1.61 -2.95 11.67
N ASP A 98 2.18 -3.17 12.85
CA ASP A 98 1.44 -3.64 14.02
C ASP A 98 0.39 -2.60 14.47
N GLU A 99 0.77 -1.32 14.49
CA GLU A 99 -0.12 -0.20 14.85
C GLU A 99 -1.27 -0.04 13.84
N GLN A 100 -0.98 -0.13 12.54
CA GLN A 100 -1.98 -0.03 11.48
C GLN A 100 -2.97 -1.20 11.55
N LEU A 101 -2.48 -2.44 11.66
CA LEU A 101 -3.35 -3.61 11.75
C LEU A 101 -4.25 -3.54 12.98
N LYS A 102 -3.68 -3.18 14.14
CA LYS A 102 -4.45 -3.00 15.37
C LYS A 102 -5.49 -1.90 15.21
N GLY A 103 -5.10 -0.74 14.71
CA GLY A 103 -5.99 0.42 14.57
C GLY A 103 -7.15 0.18 13.61
N VAL A 104 -6.90 -0.47 12.47
CA VAL A 104 -7.95 -0.82 11.51
C VAL A 104 -8.92 -1.83 12.12
N ARG A 105 -8.41 -2.91 12.73
CA ARG A 105 -9.24 -3.93 13.39
C ARG A 105 -10.13 -3.34 14.47
N GLU A 106 -9.56 -2.53 15.37
CA GLU A 106 -10.30 -1.89 16.45
C GLU A 106 -11.35 -0.91 15.92
N PHE A 107 -11.07 -0.20 14.83
CA PHE A 107 -12.01 0.78 14.26
C PHE A 107 -13.15 0.15 13.45
N MET A 108 -12.92 -1.06 12.91
CA MET A 108 -13.89 -1.78 12.08
C MET A 108 -14.65 -2.87 12.83
N ASP A 109 -14.36 -3.10 14.11
CA ASP A 109 -14.99 -4.13 14.96
C ASP A 109 -16.53 -4.02 14.99
N ASP A 110 -17.06 -2.80 14.91
CA ASP A 110 -18.49 -2.49 14.89
C ASP A 110 -19.09 -2.32 13.47
N LYS A 111 -18.31 -2.57 12.40
CA LYS A 111 -18.71 -2.44 10.98
C LYS A 111 -18.29 -3.66 10.14
N PRO A 112 -18.65 -4.90 10.56
CA PRO A 112 -18.18 -6.12 9.90
C PRO A 112 -18.64 -6.23 8.42
N GLU A 113 -19.71 -5.56 8.03
CA GLU A 113 -20.20 -5.51 6.65
C GLU A 113 -19.35 -4.64 5.72
N GLN A 114 -18.53 -3.73 6.28
CA GLN A 114 -17.65 -2.84 5.54
C GLN A 114 -16.19 -3.30 5.57
N TYR A 115 -15.90 -4.47 6.15
CA TYR A 115 -14.54 -4.89 6.47
C TYR A 115 -14.26 -6.33 6.03
N PHE A 116 -13.17 -6.52 5.31
CA PHE A 116 -12.71 -7.83 4.90
C PHE A 116 -11.19 -7.96 5.05
N GLU A 117 -10.72 -8.91 5.85
CA GLU A 117 -9.31 -9.28 5.91
C GLU A 117 -9.01 -10.37 4.89
N PHE A 118 -7.93 -10.18 4.12
CA PHE A 118 -7.54 -11.14 3.09
C PHE A 118 -6.02 -11.35 3.09
N ASN A 119 -5.58 -12.56 3.45
CA ASN A 119 -4.17 -12.93 3.41
C ASN A 119 -3.77 -13.43 2.02
N ILE A 120 -3.07 -12.59 1.27
CA ILE A 120 -2.66 -12.88 -0.11
C ILE A 120 -1.66 -14.04 -0.24
N ASP A 121 -1.03 -14.47 0.86
CA ASP A 121 -0.11 -15.60 0.84
C ASP A 121 -0.84 -16.95 1.08
N THR A 122 -2.03 -16.97 1.70
CA THR A 122 -2.68 -18.21 2.14
C THR A 122 -4.16 -18.37 1.76
N ASP A 123 -4.89 -17.28 1.62
CA ASP A 123 -6.34 -17.33 1.49
C ASP A 123 -6.75 -17.66 0.06
N ASN A 124 -7.95 -18.22 -0.08
CA ASN A 124 -8.48 -18.58 -1.39
C ASN A 124 -9.17 -17.36 -2.01
N ILE A 125 -8.91 -17.08 -3.29
CA ILE A 125 -9.54 -15.96 -3.99
C ILE A 125 -11.07 -16.03 -3.97
N GLU A 126 -11.63 -17.24 -3.93
CA GLU A 126 -13.08 -17.45 -3.84
C GLU A 126 -13.71 -16.83 -2.58
N ASP A 127 -12.95 -16.69 -1.49
CA ASP A 127 -13.42 -16.06 -0.26
C ASP A 127 -13.63 -14.54 -0.48
N LEU A 128 -12.71 -13.89 -1.19
CA LEU A 128 -12.81 -12.47 -1.55
C LEU A 128 -13.95 -12.23 -2.57
N ILE A 129 -14.09 -13.11 -3.56
CA ILE A 129 -15.19 -13.04 -4.55
C ILE A 129 -16.54 -13.15 -3.84
N SER A 130 -16.65 -14.07 -2.87
CA SER A 130 -17.87 -14.27 -2.09
C SER A 130 -18.19 -13.08 -1.17
N ALA A 131 -17.16 -12.42 -0.64
CA ALA A 131 -17.31 -11.24 0.21
C ALA A 131 -17.72 -9.97 -0.56
N LEU A 132 -17.46 -9.91 -1.87
CA LEU A 132 -17.69 -8.74 -2.71
C LEU A 132 -18.59 -9.06 -3.92
N PRO A 133 -19.81 -9.60 -3.70
CA PRO A 133 -20.65 -10.12 -4.78
C PRO A 133 -21.07 -9.03 -5.78
N ASP A 134 -21.24 -7.79 -5.32
CA ASP A 134 -21.68 -6.67 -6.15
C ASP A 134 -20.62 -6.22 -7.18
N TYR A 135 -19.36 -6.61 -6.97
CA TYR A 135 -18.23 -6.22 -7.82
C TYR A 135 -17.93 -7.21 -8.94
N GLN A 136 -18.65 -8.34 -9.01
CA GLN A 136 -18.54 -9.34 -10.09
C GLN A 136 -17.08 -9.77 -10.38
N LEU A 137 -16.31 -9.99 -9.32
CA LEU A 137 -14.92 -10.39 -9.41
C LEU A 137 -14.77 -11.76 -10.09
N ASP A 138 -13.77 -11.91 -10.95
CA ASP A 138 -13.49 -13.16 -11.68
C ASP A 138 -12.12 -13.72 -11.24
N ALA A 139 -12.14 -14.95 -10.72
CA ALA A 139 -10.95 -15.69 -10.31
C ALA A 139 -9.93 -15.84 -11.45
N CYS A 140 -10.33 -15.78 -12.72
CA CYS A 140 -9.40 -15.87 -13.85
C CYS A 140 -8.39 -14.71 -13.93
N HIS A 141 -8.71 -13.57 -13.30
CA HIS A 141 -7.82 -12.42 -13.22
C HIS A 141 -6.89 -12.47 -12.01
N TRP A 142 -7.06 -13.46 -11.13
CA TRP A 142 -6.19 -13.64 -9.98
C TRP A 142 -4.81 -14.16 -10.40
N GLY A 143 -3.76 -13.53 -9.87
CA GLY A 143 -2.39 -13.97 -10.10
C GLY A 143 -1.35 -13.03 -9.51
N ASP A 144 -0.13 -13.55 -9.37
CA ASP A 144 1.02 -12.78 -8.89
C ASP A 144 1.67 -12.01 -10.05
N SER A 145 1.34 -10.73 -10.15
CA SER A 145 1.99 -9.80 -11.06
C SER A 145 3.12 -9.05 -10.36
N GLY A 146 4.31 -9.05 -10.96
CA GLY A 146 5.48 -8.35 -10.40
C GLY A 146 6.42 -9.22 -9.53
N ASN A 147 6.19 -10.53 -9.45
CA ASN A 147 7.00 -11.47 -8.69
C ASN A 147 8.52 -11.28 -8.88
N SER A 148 9.17 -10.74 -7.85
CA SER A 148 10.64 -10.73 -7.71
C SER A 148 11.16 -11.89 -6.86
N ARG A 149 10.28 -12.64 -6.19
CA ARG A 149 10.63 -13.76 -5.28
C ARG A 149 11.41 -14.86 -6.04
N PHE A 150 11.10 -15.12 -7.32
CA PHE A 150 11.76 -16.18 -8.11
C PHE A 150 12.56 -15.70 -9.32
N ARG A 151 12.54 -14.40 -9.64
CA ARG A 151 13.09 -13.88 -10.89
C ARG A 151 14.55 -13.43 -10.73
N LYS A 152 15.51 -14.32 -10.97
CA LYS A 152 16.93 -13.93 -11.13
C LYS A 152 17.13 -13.24 -12.48
N LEU A 153 16.96 -11.91 -12.50
CA LEU A 153 17.34 -11.09 -13.64
C LEU A 153 18.87 -11.14 -13.85
N GLY A 154 19.30 -11.42 -15.08
CA GLY A 154 20.72 -11.36 -15.46
C GLY A 154 21.29 -9.94 -15.32
N PRO A 155 22.62 -9.77 -15.22
CA PRO A 155 23.26 -8.49 -14.90
C PRO A 155 22.85 -7.33 -15.84
N VAL A 156 22.76 -7.60 -17.13
CA VAL A 156 22.36 -6.63 -18.16
C VAL A 156 20.91 -6.19 -17.96
N SER A 157 20.00 -7.14 -17.72
CA SER A 157 18.58 -6.84 -17.48
C SER A 157 18.35 -6.05 -16.19
N LYS A 158 19.15 -6.29 -15.13
CA LYS A 158 19.12 -5.46 -13.91
C LYS A 158 19.55 -4.02 -14.20
N ARG A 159 20.61 -3.83 -15.00
CA ARG A 159 21.12 -2.49 -15.35
C ARG A 159 20.11 -1.73 -16.21
N ALA A 160 19.51 -2.39 -17.20
CA ALA A 160 18.46 -1.81 -18.04
C ALA A 160 17.20 -1.43 -17.23
N LYS A 161 16.73 -2.33 -16.33
CA LYS A 161 15.58 -2.04 -15.45
C LYS A 161 15.85 -0.85 -14.53
N LYS A 162 17.08 -0.75 -13.99
CA LYS A 162 17.51 0.38 -13.15
C LYS A 162 17.51 1.71 -13.92
N VAL A 163 18.10 1.71 -15.12
CA VAL A 163 18.12 2.91 -15.99
C VAL A 163 16.70 3.36 -16.33
N TRP A 164 15.83 2.43 -16.71
CA TRP A 164 14.44 2.76 -17.04
C TRP A 164 13.63 3.23 -15.83
N ALA A 165 13.82 2.65 -14.64
CA ALA A 165 13.20 3.12 -13.41
C ALA A 165 13.63 4.55 -13.03
N ASN A 166 14.83 4.97 -13.43
CA ASN A 166 15.33 6.32 -13.21
C ASN A 166 14.92 7.31 -14.31
N MET A 167 14.64 6.84 -15.52
CA MET A 167 14.23 7.66 -16.67
C MET A 167 12.72 7.85 -16.80
N ARG A 168 11.90 7.06 -16.09
CA ARG A 168 10.45 7.26 -16.09
C ARG A 168 10.14 8.67 -15.58
N PRO A 169 9.50 9.54 -16.39
CA PRO A 169 9.04 10.83 -15.91
C PRO A 169 8.12 10.56 -14.73
N ARG A 170 8.48 11.08 -13.57
CA ARG A 170 7.63 11.08 -12.39
C ARG A 170 6.99 12.45 -12.36
N SER A 171 5.66 12.47 -12.35
CA SER A 171 4.88 13.71 -12.19
C SER A 171 5.43 14.46 -10.98
N THR A 172 6.06 15.59 -11.22
CA THR A 172 6.32 16.61 -10.19
C THR A 172 5.08 17.49 -10.18
N ASN A 173 4.10 17.12 -9.36
CA ASN A 173 3.14 18.10 -8.86
C ASN A 173 3.59 18.48 -7.46
#